data_AF-A0A379ZZM4-F1
#
_entry.id   AF-A0A379ZZM4-F1
#
_cell.length_a   1.000
_cell.length_b   1.000
_cell.length_c   1.000
_cell.angle_alpha   90.00
_cell.angle_beta   90.00
_cell.angle_gamma   90.00
#
_symmetry.space_group_name_H-M   'P 1'
#
loop_
_entity.id
_entity.type
_entity.pdbx_description
1 polymer ?
#
loop_
_entity_poly.entity_id
_entity_poly.type
_entity_poly.pdbx_seq_one_letter_code
_entity_poly.pdbx_strand_id
1 'polypeptide(L)' 'MLYDSVSVNGNMAYVRTHHHRGATVTRISDGATLIDLNREVFVLEKQQGQWKIVVYTFNTNPIQGVS' A
#
# COMPACT_ATOMS: atom_id res chain seq x y z
N MET A 1 -0.93 8.25 -1.81
CA MET A 1 -0.38 6.92 -2.15
C MET A 1 0.29 7.02 -3.52
N LEU A 2 1.47 6.43 -3.66
CA LEU A 2 2.24 6.33 -4.90
C LEU A 2 2.49 4.84 -5.18
N TYR A 3 2.61 4.45 -6.45
CA TYR A 3 2.94 3.07 -6.82
C TYR A 3 4.43 2.90 -7.07
N ASP A 4 5.00 1.80 -6.57
CA ASP A 4 6.42 1.45 -6.73
C ASP A 4 6.64 0.49 -7.88
N SER A 5 5.79 -0.55 -7.96
CA SER A 5 5.94 -1.61 -8.95
C SER A 5 4.63 -2.33 -9.17
N VAL A 6 4.41 -2.74 -10.42
CA VAL A 6 3.34 -3.67 -10.82
C VAL A 6 3.99 -4.82 -11.56
N SER A 7 3.73 -6.05 -11.12
CA SER A 7 4.17 -7.27 -11.80
C SER A 7 2.96 -8.16 -12.07
N VAL A 8 2.82 -8.62 -13.32
CA VAL A 8 1.70 -9.48 -13.75
C VAL A 8 2.28 -10.82 -14.19
N ASN A 9 1.76 -11.91 -13.62
CA ASN A 9 2.10 -13.28 -13.98
C ASN A 9 0.81 -14.09 -14.17
N GLY A 10 0.38 -14.23 -15.43
CA GLY A 10 -0.87 -14.90 -15.79
C GLY A 10 -2.07 -14.23 -15.13
N ASN A 11 -2.79 -14.98 -14.30
CA ASN A 11 -3.94 -14.48 -13.54
C ASN A 11 -3.56 -13.89 -12.19
N MET A 12 -2.27 -13.77 -11.87
CA MET A 12 -1.81 -13.14 -10.63
C MET A 12 -1.17 -11.78 -10.94
N ALA A 13 -1.38 -10.80 -10.06
CA ALA A 13 -0.66 -9.55 -10.08
C ALA A 13 -0.19 -9.15 -8.68
N TYR A 14 0.97 -8.52 -8.61
CA TYR A 14 1.60 -8.05 -7.40
C TYR A 14 1.85 -6.55 -7.54
N VAL A 15 1.24 -5.76 -6.66
CA VAL A 15 1.38 -4.30 -6.65
C VAL A 15 2.00 -3.90 -5.33
N ARG A 16 3.06 -3.07 -5.40
CA ARG A 16 3.65 -2.42 -4.23
C ARG A 16 3.43 -0.93 -4.31
N THR A 17 3.10 -0.33 -3.18
CA THR A 17 2.86 1.11 -3.03
C THR A 17 3.47 1.62 -1.75
N HIS A 18 3.63 2.95 -1.68
CA HIS A 18 3.95 3.64 -0.45
C HIS A 18 3.19 4.96 -0.34
N HIS A 19 3.01 5.41 0.89
CA HIS A 19 2.53 6.74 1.17
C HIS A 19 3.68 7.74 0.99
N HIS A 20 3.40 8.82 0.25
CA HIS A 20 4.37 9.87 -0.04
C HIS A 20 4.87 10.52 1.26
N ARG A 21 6.09 11.04 1.24
CA ARG A 21 6.68 11.74 2.39
C ARG A 21 5.77 12.91 2.80
N GLY A 22 5.43 12.98 4.08
CA GLY A 22 4.53 13.99 4.61
C GLY A 22 3.05 13.63 4.53
N ALA A 23 2.69 12.44 4.04
CA ALA A 23 1.34 11.92 4.23
C ALA A 23 1.00 11.88 5.72
N THR A 24 -0.24 12.21 6.06
CA THR A 24 -0.73 12.24 7.43
C THR A 24 -2.09 11.59 7.55
N VAL A 25 -2.36 10.98 8.70
CA VAL A 25 -3.67 10.47 9.08
C VAL A 25 -4.13 11.15 10.37
N THR A 26 -5.38 11.61 10.38
CA THR A 26 -6.02 12.13 11.60
C THR A 26 -6.80 11.01 12.26
N ARG A 27 -6.43 10.66 13.49
CA ARG A 27 -7.16 9.66 14.27
C ARG A 27 -8.44 10.29 14.81
N ILE A 28 -9.59 9.74 14.42
CA ILE A 28 -10.90 10.30 14.76
C ILE A 28 -11.15 10.30 16.28
N SER A 29 -10.58 9.33 17.02
CA SER A 29 -10.84 9.17 18.46
C SER A 29 -10.31 10.30 19.34
N ASP A 30 -9.19 10.92 18.96
CA ASP A 30 -8.48 11.93 19.77
C ASP A 30 -8.07 13.18 18.98
N GLY A 31 -8.33 13.22 17.67
CA GLY A 31 -7.95 14.32 16.78
C GLY A 31 -6.45 14.39 16.49
N ALA A 32 -5.65 13.43 16.95
CA ALA A 32 -4.21 13.44 16.73
C ALA A 32 -3.90 13.26 15.23
N THR A 33 -3.04 14.12 14.70
CA THR A 33 -2.51 13.99 13.34
C THR A 33 -1.14 13.33 13.40
N LEU A 34 -1.01 12.19 12.71
CA LEU A 34 0.19 11.37 12.71
C LEU A 34 0.76 11.29 11.30
N ILE A 35 2.08 11.17 11.19
CA ILE A 35 2.72 10.88 9.92
C ILE A 35 2.34 9.45 9.51
N ASP A 36 1.89 9.32 8.28
CA ASP A 36 1.46 8.08 7.68
C ASP A 36 2.53 7.57 6.72
N LEU A 37 3.12 6.43 7.07
CA LEU A 37 4.30 5.86 6.41
C LEU A 37 4.02 4.46 5.85
N ASN A 38 2.75 4.17 5.54
CA ASN A 38 2.36 2.88 5.00
C ASN A 38 3.16 2.51 3.75
N ARG A 39 3.66 1.28 3.73
CA ARG A 39 4.04 0.55 2.53
C ARG A 39 3.13 -0.65 2.40
N GLU A 40 2.56 -0.84 1.23
CA GLU A 40 1.50 -1.83 1.03
C GLU A 40 1.89 -2.79 -0.09
N VAL A 41 1.44 -4.02 0.05
CA VAL A 41 1.50 -5.06 -0.98
C VAL A 41 0.10 -5.57 -1.22
N PHE A 42 -0.34 -5.47 -2.47
CA PHE A 42 -1.57 -6.07 -2.96
C PHE A 42 -1.21 -7.27 -3.84
N VAL A 43 -1.78 -8.42 -3.51
CA VAL A 43 -1.84 -9.56 -4.43
C VAL A 43 -3.23 -9.58 -5.02
N LEU A 44 -3.30 -9.56 -6.35
CA LEU A 44 -4.54 -9.64 -7.10
C LEU A 44 -4.61 -10.93 -7.86
N GLU A 45 -5.84 -11.46 -7.99
CA GLU A 45 -6.18 -12.55 -8.88
C GLU A 45 -7.19 -12.07 -9.92
N LYS A 46 -7.00 -12.45 -11.18
CA LYS A 46 -7.96 -12.19 -12.26
C LYS A 46 -9.05 -13.25 -12.24
N GLN A 47 -10.21 -12.89 -11.70
CA GLN A 47 -11.40 -13.73 -11.64
C GLN A 47 -12.45 -13.22 -12.62
N GLN A 48 -12.91 -14.06 -13.55
CA GLN A 48 -13.92 -13.71 -14.55
C GLN A 48 -13.58 -12.41 -15.32
N GLY A 49 -12.30 -12.24 -15.67
CA GLY A 49 -11.81 -11.06 -16.40
C GLY A 49 -11.53 -9.84 -15.52
N GLN A 50 -11.89 -9.85 -14.24
CA GLN A 50 -11.72 -8.73 -13.30
C GLN A 50 -10.62 -9.02 -12.29
N TRP A 51 -9.76 -8.03 -12.02
CA TRP A 51 -8.76 -8.13 -10.97
C TRP A 51 -9.41 -7.90 -9.60
N LYS A 52 -9.19 -8.84 -8.67
CA LYS A 52 -9.66 -8.73 -7.28
C LYS A 52 -8.49 -8.88 -6.33
N ILE A 53 -8.47 -8.10 -5.25
CA ILE A 53 -7.47 -8.23 -4.19
C ILE A 53 -7.75 -9.53 -3.43
N VAL A 54 -6.79 -10.45 -3.44
CA VAL A 54 -6.87 -11.73 -2.71
C VAL A 54 -5.99 -11.75 -1.47
N VAL A 55 -4.93 -10.91 -1.43
CA VAL A 55 -4.14 -10.64 -0.23
C VAL A 55 -3.83 -9.15 -0.17
N TYR A 56 -4.01 -8.57 1.01
CA TYR A 56 -3.56 -7.22 1.34
C TYR A 56 -2.72 -7.29 2.60
N THR A 57 -1.51 -6.75 2.52
CA THR A 57 -0.62 -6.59 3.66
C THR A 57 -0.01 -5.21 3.63
N PHE A 58 0.25 -4.65 4.80
CA PHE A 58 0.91 -3.36 4.93
C PHE A 58 1.87 -3.40 6.11
N ASN A 59 2.87 -2.52 6.08
CA ASN A 59 3.64 -2.19 7.26
C ASN A 59 3.79 -0.68 7.40
N THR A 60 3.99 -0.24 8.64
CA THR A 60 4.32 1.13 9.01
C THR A 60 5.77 1.14 9.46
N ASN A 61 6.71 1.27 8.52
CA ASN A 61 8.10 1.45 8.91
C ASN A 61 8.37 2.95 9.12
N PRO A 62 8.72 3.40 10.34
CA PRO A 62 8.98 4.81 10.62
C PRO A 62 10.16 5.38 9.85
N ILE A 63 11.04 4.55 9.28
CA ILE A 63 12.21 4.97 8.52
C ILE A 63 11.90 4.94 7.00
N GLN A 64 11.46 6.08 6.47
CA GLN A 64 11.40 6.33 5.03
C GLN A 64 12.67 7.06 4.56
N GLY A 65 13.53 6.34 3.82
CA GLY A 65 14.62 6.96 3.06
C GLY A 65 15.83 7.38 3.88
N VAL A 66 16.36 6.50 4.75
CA VAL A 66 17.79 6.59 5.07
C VAL A 66 18.56 6.13 3.84
N SER A 67 19.31 7.06 3.25
CA SER A 67 20.35 6.80 2.27
C SER A 67 21.54 6.13 2.92
#